data_AF-A0A3N5EU75-F1
#
_entry.id   AF-A0A3N5EU75-F1
#
_cell.length_a   1.000
_cell.length_b   1.000
_cell.length_c   1.000
_cell.angle_alpha   90.00
_cell.angle_beta   90.00
_cell.angle_gamma   90.00
#
_symmetry.space_group_name_H-M   'P 1'
#
loop_
_entity.id
_entity.type
_entity.pdbx_description
1 polymer ?
#
loop_
_entity_poly.entity_id
_entity_poly.type
_entity_poly.pdbx_seq_one_letter_code
_entity_poly.pdbx_strand_id
1 'polypeptide(L)'
;MRIALILALALTPPARAGLEVWDTGKASAEAYSAAAVEAKSGWTKLAEPGAVQGDAVLTNGRITAVIRRNGGTDLYSATAARARIAVNGVARLDKIAVAELSKGAIAIEIQGGGASATLKLKKGDPAIETSPGPGAARLRVEAASRFVVFPDFFADDIVVDAAKIPAASIEAPSGNFLLHLAGKGESIVMAVFEHRDQDVRLSLGGDGDKRAFTGSEIQFGKSGKIWVSLLEGQGIWHTKVLEKNQKGRPVPLGWKMPFPAYWRVDFTNSFDLFDSWDMLLQA
;
A
#
# COMPACT_ATOMS: atom_id res chain seq x y z
N MET A 1 -22.64 14.11 -37.81
CA MET A 1 -22.36 13.65 -36.44
C MET A 1 -21.02 12.90 -36.41
N ARG A 2 -19.89 13.62 -36.52
CA ARG A 2 -18.52 13.07 -36.65
C ARG A 2 -17.48 13.92 -35.90
N ILE A 3 -17.89 14.59 -34.82
CA ILE A 3 -17.03 15.44 -33.99
C ILE A 3 -17.36 15.13 -32.52
N ALA A 4 -16.97 13.93 -32.08
CA ALA A 4 -17.00 13.54 -30.66
C ALA A 4 -15.96 12.47 -30.32
N LEU A 5 -15.05 12.14 -31.25
CA LEU A 5 -14.05 11.07 -31.08
C LEU A 5 -12.60 11.58 -31.03
N ILE A 6 -12.39 12.91 -30.97
CA ILE A 6 -11.04 13.51 -31.01
C ILE A 6 -10.63 14.16 -29.68
N LEU A 7 -11.55 14.38 -28.74
CA LEU A 7 -11.23 14.97 -27.42
C LEU A 7 -11.09 13.96 -26.26
N ALA A 8 -11.26 12.66 -26.50
CA ALA A 8 -11.08 11.61 -25.47
C ALA A 8 -9.66 11.00 -25.43
N LEU A 9 -8.79 11.39 -26.37
CA LEU A 9 -7.39 10.94 -26.46
C LEU A 9 -6.41 11.80 -25.65
N ALA A 10 -6.84 12.94 -25.10
CA ALA A 10 -5.97 13.87 -24.37
C ALA A 10 -5.99 13.68 -22.84
N LEU A 11 -6.84 12.80 -22.32
CA LEU A 11 -6.95 12.50 -20.88
C LEU A 11 -6.82 11.00 -20.57
N THR A 12 -6.58 10.18 -21.58
CA THR A 12 -6.14 8.81 -21.34
C THR A 12 -4.65 8.88 -21.04
N PRO A 13 -4.20 8.58 -19.79
CA PRO A 13 -2.78 8.35 -19.57
C PRO A 13 -2.33 7.31 -20.60
N PRO A 14 -1.11 7.43 -21.16
CA PRO A 14 -0.60 6.46 -22.11
C PRO A 14 -0.82 5.06 -21.56
N ALA A 15 -1.26 4.13 -22.41
CA ALA A 15 -1.47 2.75 -22.02
C ALA A 15 -0.19 2.27 -21.33
N ARG A 16 -0.26 2.12 -20.00
CA ARG A 16 0.91 1.68 -19.27
C ARG A 16 1.30 0.32 -19.81
N ALA A 17 2.61 0.12 -19.96
CA ALA A 17 3.13 -1.15 -20.42
C ALA A 17 2.54 -2.28 -19.56
N GLY A 18 2.31 -3.43 -20.20
CA GLY A 18 1.75 -4.62 -19.55
C GLY A 18 2.69 -5.18 -18.48
N LEU A 19 2.83 -6.51 -18.44
CA LEU A 19 3.83 -7.11 -17.57
C LEU A 19 5.22 -6.82 -18.12
N GLU A 20 6.02 -6.09 -17.35
CA GLU A 20 7.43 -5.84 -17.64
C GLU A 20 8.29 -6.00 -16.40
N VAL A 21 9.53 -6.44 -16.61
CA VAL A 21 10.56 -6.52 -15.58
C VAL A 21 11.87 -5.92 -16.12
N TRP A 22 12.56 -5.18 -15.27
CA TRP A 22 13.79 -4.48 -15.59
C TRP A 22 14.84 -4.68 -14.49
N ASP A 23 16.09 -4.72 -14.89
CA ASP A 23 17.26 -4.71 -14.02
C ASP A 23 17.92 -3.33 -14.08
N THR A 24 18.07 -2.67 -12.93
CA THR A 24 18.72 -1.36 -12.84
C THR A 24 20.25 -1.45 -12.98
N GLY A 25 20.83 -2.65 -12.93
CA GLY A 25 22.27 -2.93 -13.00
C GLY A 25 23.06 -2.53 -11.75
N LYS A 26 22.51 -1.66 -10.89
CA LYS A 26 23.13 -1.21 -9.64
C LYS A 26 22.10 -1.06 -8.53
N ALA A 27 22.51 -1.40 -7.31
CA ALA A 27 21.70 -1.19 -6.12
C ALA A 27 21.56 0.30 -5.80
N SER A 28 20.35 0.76 -5.49
CA SER A 28 20.11 2.09 -4.91
C SER A 28 20.04 2.04 -3.38
N ALA A 29 20.65 3.03 -2.73
CA ALA A 29 20.52 3.24 -1.29
C ALA A 29 19.14 3.78 -0.91
N GLU A 30 18.57 4.63 -1.77
CA GLU A 30 17.30 5.33 -1.55
C GLU A 30 16.22 4.84 -2.51
N ALA A 31 14.96 5.17 -2.20
CA ALA A 31 13.87 4.97 -3.14
C ALA A 31 14.11 5.83 -4.39
N TYR A 32 13.82 5.27 -5.57
CA TYR A 32 13.86 6.02 -6.81
C TYR A 32 12.76 7.09 -6.84
N SER A 33 12.98 8.18 -7.56
CA SER A 33 11.88 9.13 -7.83
C SER A 33 10.87 8.48 -8.79
N ALA A 34 9.59 8.87 -8.70
CA ALA A 34 8.57 8.38 -9.63
C ALA A 34 8.93 8.66 -11.10
N ALA A 35 9.56 9.80 -11.37
CA ALA A 35 10.06 10.14 -12.70
C ALA A 35 11.16 9.18 -13.19
N ALA A 36 12.08 8.76 -12.32
CA ALA A 36 13.12 7.79 -12.69
C ALA A 36 12.52 6.40 -12.97
N VAL A 37 11.56 5.97 -12.17
CA VAL A 37 10.81 4.71 -12.37
C VAL A 37 10.01 4.71 -13.68
N GLU A 38 9.46 5.86 -14.05
CA GLU A 38 8.74 5.98 -15.33
C GLU A 38 9.71 5.97 -16.51
N ALA A 39 10.79 6.76 -16.45
CA ALA A 39 11.75 6.92 -17.53
C ALA A 39 12.63 5.69 -17.78
N LYS A 40 12.90 4.87 -16.75
CA LYS A 40 13.71 3.63 -16.80
C LYS A 40 15.06 3.79 -17.52
N SER A 41 15.64 4.99 -17.41
CA SER A 41 16.81 5.36 -18.21
C SER A 41 18.04 4.59 -17.75
N GLY A 42 18.67 3.88 -18.70
CA GLY A 42 19.85 3.06 -18.43
C GLY A 42 19.55 1.71 -17.76
N TRP A 43 18.28 1.30 -17.68
CA TRP A 43 17.90 -0.01 -17.16
C TRP A 43 17.75 -1.04 -18.28
N THR A 44 18.01 -2.30 -17.98
CA THR A 44 17.93 -3.40 -18.95
C THR A 44 16.60 -4.12 -18.78
N LYS A 45 15.78 -4.15 -19.82
CA LYS A 45 14.56 -4.96 -19.82
C LYS A 45 14.93 -6.44 -19.88
N LEU A 46 14.41 -7.24 -18.95
CA LEU A 46 14.66 -8.69 -18.97
C LEU A 46 13.62 -9.37 -19.86
N ALA A 47 14.09 -10.26 -20.74
CA ALA A 47 13.25 -11.02 -21.66
C ALA A 47 12.98 -12.45 -21.16
N GLU A 48 13.79 -12.95 -20.23
CA GLU A 48 13.75 -14.33 -19.73
C GLU A 48 13.96 -14.35 -18.21
N PRO A 49 13.50 -15.42 -17.52
CA PRO A 49 13.84 -15.67 -16.12
C PRO A 49 15.35 -15.69 -15.88
N GLY A 50 15.79 -15.22 -14.71
CA GLY A 50 17.21 -15.11 -14.41
C GLY A 50 17.55 -14.21 -13.23
N ALA A 51 18.83 -14.14 -12.88
CA ALA A 51 19.33 -13.29 -11.80
C ALA A 51 19.28 -11.81 -12.19
N VAL A 52 18.98 -10.95 -11.21
CA VAL A 52 18.99 -9.49 -11.36
C VAL A 52 20.26 -8.95 -10.71
N GLN A 53 21.02 -8.10 -11.40
CA GLN A 53 22.29 -7.55 -10.93
C GLN A 53 22.12 -6.35 -10.01
N GLY A 54 21.20 -5.44 -10.32
CA GLY A 54 20.83 -4.29 -9.49
C GLY A 54 19.57 -4.54 -8.68
N ASP A 55 18.71 -3.54 -8.65
CA ASP A 55 17.35 -3.63 -8.15
C ASP A 55 16.44 -4.19 -9.27
N ALA A 56 15.39 -4.92 -8.89
CA ALA A 56 14.40 -5.40 -9.85
C ALA A 56 13.19 -4.46 -9.89
N VAL A 57 12.85 -3.97 -11.07
CA VAL A 57 11.65 -3.14 -11.27
C VAL A 57 10.63 -3.95 -12.05
N LEU A 58 9.46 -4.16 -11.48
CA LEU A 58 8.36 -4.89 -12.11
C LEU A 58 7.09 -4.04 -12.15
N THR A 59 6.36 -4.09 -13.26
CA THR A 59 5.08 -3.40 -13.42
C THR A 59 4.09 -4.28 -14.16
N ASN A 60 2.81 -4.07 -13.87
CA ASN A 60 1.69 -4.66 -14.62
C ASN A 60 0.75 -3.59 -15.20
N GLY A 61 1.20 -2.33 -15.20
CA GLY A 61 0.44 -1.16 -15.59
C GLY A 61 -0.54 -0.62 -14.54
N ARG A 62 -0.79 -1.32 -13.43
CA ARG A 62 -1.56 -0.79 -12.29
C ARG A 62 -0.64 -0.34 -11.18
N ILE A 63 0.27 -1.22 -10.78
CA ILE A 63 1.28 -0.99 -9.75
C ILE A 63 2.67 -1.21 -10.35
N THR A 64 3.64 -0.43 -9.88
CA THR A 64 5.06 -0.66 -10.13
C THR A 64 5.74 -0.94 -8.80
N ALA A 65 6.48 -2.03 -8.72
CA ALA A 65 7.23 -2.41 -7.53
C ALA A 65 8.73 -2.37 -7.85
N VAL A 66 9.52 -1.83 -6.94
CA VAL A 66 10.99 -1.80 -7.04
C VAL A 66 11.57 -2.58 -5.88
N ILE A 67 12.06 -3.78 -6.15
CA ILE A 67 12.70 -4.67 -5.18
C ILE A 67 14.15 -4.24 -5.06
N ARG A 68 14.51 -3.66 -3.91
CA ARG A 68 15.85 -3.11 -3.68
C ARG A 68 16.80 -4.15 -3.10
N ARG A 69 18.04 -4.16 -3.57
CA ARG A 69 19.11 -4.99 -2.97
C ARG A 69 19.39 -4.65 -1.52
N ASN A 70 19.20 -3.40 -1.13
CA ASN A 70 19.32 -2.94 0.26
C ASN A 70 18.07 -3.25 1.11
N GLY A 71 17.31 -4.29 0.73
CA GLY A 71 16.15 -4.77 1.45
C GLY A 71 14.86 -4.04 1.07
N GLY A 72 13.76 -4.79 1.14
CA GLY A 72 12.41 -4.28 0.89
C GLY A 72 12.08 -4.00 -0.57
N THR A 73 10.82 -3.67 -0.79
CA THR A 73 10.22 -3.42 -2.10
C THR A 73 9.36 -2.18 -1.99
N ASP A 74 9.74 -1.12 -2.71
CA ASP A 74 8.97 0.12 -2.74
C ASP A 74 7.83 -0.03 -3.76
N LEU A 75 6.62 0.33 -3.36
CA LEU A 75 5.42 0.28 -4.19
C LEU A 75 5.09 1.70 -4.66
N TYR A 76 5.08 1.86 -5.98
CA TYR A 76 4.84 3.11 -6.65
C TYR A 76 3.43 3.14 -7.22
N SER A 77 2.82 4.29 -6.99
CA SER A 77 1.69 4.74 -7.76
C SER A 77 2.15 5.52 -9.00
N ALA A 78 1.22 6.23 -9.67
CA ALA A 78 1.59 7.11 -10.78
C ALA A 78 2.48 8.27 -10.35
N THR A 79 2.38 8.69 -9.09
CA THR A 79 2.87 9.99 -8.64
C THR A 79 4.00 9.90 -7.63
N ALA A 80 4.04 8.83 -6.83
CA ALA A 80 5.04 8.68 -5.76
C ALA A 80 5.20 7.22 -5.33
N ALA A 81 6.28 6.95 -4.58
CA ALA A 81 6.33 5.76 -3.72
C ALA A 81 5.34 5.96 -2.56
N ARG A 82 4.42 5.01 -2.36
CA ARG A 82 3.36 5.12 -1.35
C ARG A 82 3.50 4.15 -0.20
N ALA A 83 4.19 3.04 -0.43
CA ALA A 83 4.44 2.05 0.58
C ALA A 83 5.78 1.36 0.33
N ARG A 84 6.33 0.72 1.36
CA ARG A 84 7.42 -0.25 1.24
C ARG A 84 7.04 -1.52 1.95
N ILE A 85 7.28 -2.67 1.31
CA ILE A 85 7.09 -3.98 1.94
C ILE A 85 8.45 -4.65 2.13
N ALA A 86 8.66 -5.33 3.26
CA ALA A 86 9.90 -6.04 3.52
C ALA A 86 9.63 -7.29 4.35
N VAL A 87 10.33 -8.39 4.04
CA VAL A 87 10.36 -9.53 4.96
C VAL A 87 11.03 -9.06 6.25
N ASN A 88 10.35 -9.20 7.39
CA ASN A 88 10.83 -8.64 8.64
C ASN A 88 12.19 -9.24 9.04
N GLY A 89 13.11 -8.39 9.50
CA GLY A 89 14.49 -8.79 9.82
C GLY A 89 15.45 -8.89 8.63
N VAL A 90 14.97 -8.73 7.39
CA VAL A 90 15.83 -8.77 6.19
C VAL A 90 16.30 -7.37 5.82
N ALA A 91 17.51 -7.01 6.26
CA ALA A 91 18.11 -5.70 5.99
C ALA A 91 18.73 -5.59 4.57
N ARG A 92 19.11 -6.71 3.95
CA ARG A 92 19.74 -6.77 2.63
C ARG A 92 19.35 -8.07 1.92
N LEU A 93 19.22 -8.02 0.59
CA LEU A 93 18.97 -9.18 -0.24
C LEU A 93 20.27 -9.69 -0.87
N ASP A 94 20.54 -10.97 -0.64
CA ASP A 94 21.64 -11.73 -1.23
C ASP A 94 21.27 -12.17 -2.65
N LYS A 95 20.00 -12.55 -2.87
CA LYS A 95 19.45 -13.01 -4.15
C LYS A 95 18.22 -12.20 -4.52
N ILE A 96 18.18 -11.79 -5.79
CA ILE A 96 16.98 -11.35 -6.49
C ILE A 96 16.98 -12.08 -7.85
N ALA A 97 15.95 -12.86 -8.14
CA ALA A 97 15.86 -13.60 -9.39
C ALA A 97 14.42 -13.64 -9.91
N VAL A 98 14.27 -13.41 -11.21
CA VAL A 98 13.01 -13.64 -11.92
C VAL A 98 12.80 -15.15 -12.02
N ALA A 99 11.77 -15.66 -11.35
CA ALA A 99 11.38 -17.07 -11.38
C ALA A 99 10.26 -17.34 -12.39
N GLU A 100 9.39 -16.36 -12.63
CA GLU A 100 8.34 -16.42 -13.66
C GLU A 100 8.34 -15.12 -14.46
N LEU A 101 8.35 -15.24 -15.79
CA LEU A 101 8.07 -14.15 -16.71
C LEU A 101 7.13 -14.68 -17.81
N SER A 102 5.84 -14.50 -17.62
CA SER A 102 4.80 -15.01 -18.50
C SER A 102 3.86 -13.89 -18.98
N LYS A 103 2.97 -14.21 -19.91
CA LYS A 103 1.89 -13.28 -20.32
C LYS A 103 0.88 -13.00 -19.20
N GLY A 104 0.87 -13.83 -18.16
CA GLY A 104 -0.11 -13.78 -17.06
C GLY A 104 0.44 -13.24 -15.76
N ALA A 105 1.73 -13.41 -15.48
CA ALA A 105 2.35 -12.91 -14.25
C ALA A 105 3.88 -12.76 -14.36
N ILE A 106 4.42 -11.99 -13.41
CA ILE A 106 5.85 -11.93 -13.08
C ILE A 106 6.00 -12.40 -11.63
N ALA A 107 6.94 -13.31 -11.37
CA ALA A 107 7.30 -13.73 -10.02
C ALA A 107 8.80 -13.55 -9.79
N ILE A 108 9.16 -12.90 -8.68
CA ILE A 108 10.53 -12.65 -8.26
C ILE A 108 10.78 -13.40 -6.95
N GLU A 109 11.80 -14.24 -6.94
CA GLU A 109 12.35 -14.81 -5.72
C GLU A 109 13.35 -13.84 -5.10
N ILE A 110 13.19 -13.62 -3.80
CA ILE A 110 14.14 -12.86 -2.97
C ILE A 110 14.67 -13.73 -1.83
N GLN A 111 15.92 -13.53 -1.46
CA GLN A 111 16.54 -14.15 -0.30
C GLN A 111 17.51 -13.17 0.35
N GLY A 112 17.52 -13.15 1.69
CA GLY A 112 18.45 -12.33 2.47
C GLY A 112 18.34 -12.66 3.96
N GLY A 113 19.47 -12.61 4.68
CA GLY A 113 19.47 -12.72 6.14
C GLY A 113 18.86 -14.02 6.69
N GLY A 114 18.96 -15.12 5.93
CA GLY A 114 18.39 -16.43 6.30
C GLY A 114 16.89 -16.58 6.01
N ALA A 115 16.24 -15.58 5.43
CA ALA A 115 14.84 -15.65 5.01
C ALA A 115 14.71 -15.53 3.48
N SER A 116 13.59 -16.04 2.95
CA SER A 116 13.25 -15.95 1.53
C SER A 116 11.76 -15.70 1.33
N ALA A 117 11.39 -15.14 0.19
CA ALA A 117 10.00 -14.91 -0.19
C ALA A 117 9.87 -14.83 -1.72
N THR A 118 8.65 -15.02 -2.21
CA THR A 118 8.31 -14.81 -3.62
C THR A 118 7.33 -13.66 -3.73
N LEU A 119 7.68 -12.63 -4.50
CA LEU A 119 6.81 -11.52 -4.86
C LEU A 119 6.21 -11.78 -6.23
N LYS A 120 4.89 -11.65 -6.38
CA LYS A 120 4.19 -11.92 -7.63
C LYS A 120 3.26 -10.77 -8.02
N LEU A 121 3.39 -10.32 -9.27
CA LEU A 121 2.45 -9.42 -9.93
C LEU A 121 1.72 -10.15 -11.05
N LYS A 122 0.39 -10.09 -11.05
CA LYS A 122 -0.46 -10.68 -12.10
C LYS A 122 -0.94 -9.59 -13.05
N LYS A 123 -1.23 -9.96 -14.30
CA LYS A 123 -1.78 -9.02 -15.29
C LYS A 123 -3.09 -8.40 -14.80
N GLY A 124 -3.13 -7.07 -14.69
CA GLY A 124 -4.32 -6.30 -14.33
C GLY A 124 -4.71 -6.34 -12.84
N ASP A 125 -4.04 -7.14 -12.02
CA ASP A 125 -4.28 -7.24 -10.58
C ASP A 125 -3.74 -5.98 -9.88
N PRO A 126 -4.52 -5.28 -9.04
CA PRO A 126 -4.06 -4.06 -8.37
C PRO A 126 -3.09 -4.32 -7.20
N ALA A 127 -2.80 -5.58 -6.85
CA ALA A 127 -1.98 -5.91 -5.69
C ALA A 127 -0.69 -6.66 -6.05
N ILE A 128 0.34 -6.49 -5.20
CA ILE A 128 1.49 -7.38 -5.14
C ILE A 128 1.24 -8.48 -4.12
N GLU A 129 1.38 -9.73 -4.55
CA GLU A 129 1.29 -10.91 -3.69
C GLU A 129 2.68 -11.24 -3.14
N THR A 130 2.80 -11.45 -1.83
CA THR A 130 4.00 -11.98 -1.20
C THR A 130 3.68 -13.34 -0.58
N SER A 131 4.41 -14.37 -1.02
CA SER A 131 4.38 -15.71 -0.41
C SER A 131 5.65 -15.93 0.42
N PRO A 132 5.55 -16.47 1.65
CA PRO A 132 6.71 -16.75 2.48
C PRO A 132 7.50 -17.92 1.91
N GLY A 133 8.83 -17.83 1.99
CA GLY A 133 9.74 -18.98 1.90
C GLY A 133 10.34 -19.31 3.27
N PRO A 134 11.31 -20.23 3.33
CA PRO A 134 12.06 -20.53 4.55
C PRO A 134 12.54 -19.26 5.27
N GLY A 135 12.36 -19.21 6.59
CA GLY A 135 12.80 -18.11 7.46
C GLY A 135 11.91 -16.85 7.45
N ALA A 136 10.94 -16.72 6.54
CA ALA A 136 10.06 -15.56 6.49
C ALA A 136 8.83 -15.72 7.39
N ALA A 137 8.90 -15.18 8.61
CA ALA A 137 7.78 -15.22 9.56
C ALA A 137 6.75 -14.11 9.37
N ARG A 138 7.21 -12.90 9.02
CA ARG A 138 6.36 -11.69 8.93
C ARG A 138 6.71 -10.84 7.71
N LEU A 139 5.70 -10.18 7.15
CA LEU A 139 5.87 -9.06 6.24
C LEU A 139 5.67 -7.76 7.01
N ARG A 140 6.62 -6.85 6.89
CA ARG A 140 6.48 -5.46 7.32
C ARG A 140 5.94 -4.63 6.16
N VAL A 141 4.85 -3.92 6.38
CA VAL A 141 4.27 -2.94 5.45
C VAL A 141 4.48 -1.55 6.03
N GLU A 142 5.30 -0.74 5.39
CA GLU A 142 5.60 0.64 5.78
C GLU A 142 4.77 1.59 4.93
N ALA A 143 3.86 2.31 5.57
CA ALA A 143 3.08 3.37 4.96
C ALA A 143 2.84 4.44 6.03
N ALA A 144 3.47 5.61 5.87
CA ALA A 144 3.30 6.70 6.82
C ALA A 144 1.84 7.17 6.81
N SER A 145 1.15 7.00 7.93
CA SER A 145 -0.25 7.41 8.08
C SER A 145 -0.54 7.88 9.50
N ARG A 146 -1.45 8.84 9.62
CA ARG A 146 -2.01 9.21 10.94
C ARG A 146 -3.04 8.19 11.41
N PHE A 147 -3.85 7.69 10.47
CA PHE A 147 -4.92 6.75 10.76
C PHE A 147 -4.64 5.38 10.15
N VAL A 148 -4.98 4.33 10.90
CA VAL A 148 -5.11 2.96 10.41
C VAL A 148 -6.54 2.52 10.67
N VAL A 149 -7.16 1.89 9.67
CA VAL A 149 -8.52 1.33 9.77
C VAL A 149 -8.41 -0.19 9.72
N PHE A 150 -9.09 -0.86 10.64
CA PHE A 150 -9.34 -2.29 10.61
C PHE A 150 -10.82 -2.49 10.26
N PRO A 151 -11.12 -2.75 8.98
CA PRO A 151 -12.51 -2.84 8.59
C PRO A 151 -13.13 -4.14 9.11
N ASP A 152 -14.39 -4.06 9.54
CA ASP A 152 -15.18 -5.21 9.94
C ASP A 152 -16.43 -5.31 9.06
N PHE A 153 -16.76 -6.53 8.65
CA PHE A 153 -17.91 -6.77 7.78
C PHE A 153 -19.24 -6.83 8.55
N PHE A 154 -19.17 -7.19 9.83
CA PHE A 154 -20.32 -7.40 10.70
C PHE A 154 -20.47 -6.30 11.77
N ALA A 155 -19.37 -5.65 12.13
CA ALA A 155 -19.32 -4.62 13.16
C ALA A 155 -18.86 -3.25 12.60
N ASP A 156 -18.61 -2.32 13.51
CA ASP A 156 -18.03 -1.03 13.17
C ASP A 156 -16.55 -1.14 12.84
N ASP A 157 -16.10 -0.32 11.89
CA ASP A 157 -14.68 -0.26 11.53
C ASP A 157 -13.90 0.33 12.72
N ILE A 158 -12.77 -0.30 13.06
CA ILE A 158 -11.91 0.23 14.10
C ILE A 158 -10.94 1.22 13.46
N VAL A 159 -11.10 2.50 13.79
CA VAL A 159 -10.18 3.56 13.34
C VAL A 159 -9.22 3.90 14.47
N VAL A 160 -7.93 3.75 14.22
CA VAL A 160 -6.88 4.05 15.19
C VAL A 160 -6.16 5.34 14.78
N ASP A 161 -6.16 6.36 15.66
CA ASP A 161 -5.41 7.61 15.48
C ASP A 161 -4.05 7.54 16.19
N ALA A 162 -2.96 7.60 15.43
CA ALA A 162 -1.60 7.59 15.93
C ALA A 162 -1.34 8.70 16.97
N ALA A 163 -2.00 9.85 16.84
CA ALA A 163 -1.84 10.98 17.77
C ALA A 163 -2.30 10.66 19.20
N LYS A 164 -3.15 9.63 19.38
CA LYS A 164 -3.69 9.21 20.68
C LYS A 164 -2.87 8.11 21.37
N ILE A 165 -1.83 7.59 20.72
CA ILE A 165 -1.08 6.43 21.21
C ILE A 165 0.34 6.85 21.60
N PRO A 166 0.68 6.96 22.90
CA PRO A 166 2.02 7.34 23.33
C PRO A 166 3.06 6.22 23.19
N ALA A 167 2.62 4.96 23.11
CA ALA A 167 3.51 3.81 22.95
C ALA A 167 4.18 3.79 21.56
N ALA A 168 5.43 3.34 21.49
CA ALA A 168 6.17 3.20 20.23
C ALA A 168 5.64 2.06 19.35
N SER A 169 4.89 1.13 19.93
CA SER A 169 4.16 0.11 19.19
C SER A 169 2.92 -0.34 19.95
N ILE A 170 1.92 -0.81 19.22
CA ILE A 170 0.73 -1.48 19.78
C ILE A 170 0.45 -2.77 18.99
N GLU A 171 -0.28 -3.68 19.61
CA GLU A 171 -0.90 -4.81 18.92
C GLU A 171 -2.39 -4.49 18.74
N ALA A 172 -2.90 -4.74 17.54
CA ALA A 172 -4.28 -4.46 17.18
C ALA A 172 -4.92 -5.72 16.60
N PRO A 173 -6.14 -6.07 17.04
CA PRO A 173 -6.86 -7.19 16.48
C PRO A 173 -7.16 -6.89 15.01
N SER A 174 -6.88 -7.85 14.14
CA SER A 174 -7.18 -7.72 12.73
C SER A 174 -7.76 -9.01 12.21
N GLY A 175 -8.88 -8.92 11.49
CA GLY A 175 -9.45 -10.07 10.78
C GLY A 175 -8.52 -10.49 9.63
N ASN A 176 -8.70 -9.92 8.45
CA ASN A 176 -7.97 -10.35 7.24
C ASN A 176 -7.40 -9.20 6.41
N PHE A 177 -7.58 -7.95 6.85
CA PHE A 177 -7.05 -6.79 6.15
C PHE A 177 -7.01 -5.56 7.05
N LEU A 178 -6.15 -4.61 6.68
CA LEU A 178 -6.05 -3.29 7.28
C LEU A 178 -5.76 -2.24 6.21
N LEU A 179 -6.12 -0.99 6.53
CA LEU A 179 -5.95 0.17 5.65
C LEU A 179 -5.11 1.23 6.35
N HIS A 180 -3.99 1.66 5.74
CA HIS A 180 -3.32 2.89 6.11
C HIS A 180 -3.90 4.05 5.29
N LEU A 181 -4.48 5.05 5.96
CA LEU A 181 -4.91 6.30 5.33
C LEU A 181 -3.68 7.20 5.12
N ALA A 182 -2.95 6.93 4.04
CA ALA A 182 -1.65 7.52 3.75
C ALA A 182 -1.78 8.89 3.03
N GLY A 183 -0.71 9.67 3.10
CA GLY A 183 -0.69 11.02 2.51
C GLY A 183 -1.59 12.00 3.26
N LYS A 184 -2.25 12.90 2.53
CA LYS A 184 -3.14 13.95 3.04
C LYS A 184 -4.57 13.84 2.47
N GLY A 185 -4.98 12.64 2.09
CA GLY A 185 -6.28 12.37 1.48
C GLY A 185 -6.20 11.78 0.07
N GLU A 186 -4.99 11.51 -0.45
CA GLU A 186 -4.81 11.07 -1.84
C GLU A 186 -4.47 9.57 -2.00
N SER A 187 -4.21 8.85 -0.90
CA SER A 187 -3.75 7.46 -0.95
C SER A 187 -4.29 6.62 0.20
N ILE A 188 -4.65 5.38 -0.10
CA ILE A 188 -4.89 4.32 0.89
C ILE A 188 -3.97 3.16 0.54
N VAL A 189 -3.21 2.68 1.51
CA VAL A 189 -2.40 1.45 1.38
C VAL A 189 -3.17 0.34 2.08
N MET A 190 -3.59 -0.67 1.31
CA MET A 190 -4.35 -1.80 1.83
C MET A 190 -3.47 -3.04 1.89
N ALA A 191 -3.45 -3.71 3.03
CA ALA A 191 -2.86 -5.03 3.17
C ALA A 191 -3.96 -6.05 3.45
N VAL A 192 -3.99 -7.15 2.70
CA VAL A 192 -4.93 -8.27 2.85
C VAL A 192 -4.11 -9.53 3.10
N PHE A 193 -4.56 -10.41 3.99
CA PHE A 193 -3.79 -11.58 4.38
C PHE A 193 -4.69 -12.77 4.74
N GLU A 194 -4.20 -13.98 4.49
CA GLU A 194 -4.98 -15.22 4.70
C GLU A 194 -5.16 -15.60 6.17
N HIS A 195 -4.15 -15.31 7.00
CA HIS A 195 -4.14 -15.77 8.39
C HIS A 195 -4.77 -14.75 9.34
N ARG A 196 -5.89 -15.15 9.98
CA ARG A 196 -6.78 -14.24 10.72
C ARG A 196 -6.67 -14.30 12.24
N ASP A 197 -5.97 -15.30 12.76
CA ASP A 197 -5.98 -15.62 14.19
C ASP A 197 -4.83 -14.93 14.94
N GLN A 198 -4.55 -13.67 14.60
CA GLN A 198 -3.43 -12.95 15.19
C GLN A 198 -3.58 -11.44 15.10
N ASP A 199 -2.98 -10.78 16.08
CA ASP A 199 -2.87 -9.33 16.09
C ASP A 199 -1.80 -8.86 15.10
N VAL A 200 -2.06 -7.68 14.51
CA VAL A 200 -1.06 -6.95 13.73
C VAL A 200 -0.33 -6.02 14.67
N ARG A 201 1.00 -6.07 14.64
CA ARG A 201 1.83 -5.12 15.40
C ARG A 201 2.02 -3.85 14.59
N LEU A 202 1.52 -2.73 15.11
CA LEU A 202 1.70 -1.41 14.53
C LEU A 202 2.89 -0.71 15.22
N SER A 203 3.81 -0.17 14.42
CA SER A 203 4.94 0.66 14.88
C SER A 203 4.60 2.14 14.69
N LEU A 204 4.88 2.97 15.69
CA LEU A 204 4.62 4.40 15.68
C LEU A 204 5.92 5.20 15.84
N GLY A 205 5.93 6.41 15.28
CA GLY A 205 7.03 7.37 15.44
C GLY A 205 6.53 8.81 15.39
N GLY A 206 7.40 9.75 15.78
CA GLY A 206 7.06 11.17 15.90
C GLY A 206 6.26 11.49 17.16
N ASP A 207 5.94 12.77 17.33
CA ASP A 207 5.32 13.31 18.56
C ASP A 207 4.15 14.25 18.23
N GLY A 208 3.16 14.30 19.13
CA GLY A 208 1.97 15.15 19.02
C GLY A 208 1.26 14.96 17.67
N ASP A 209 0.96 16.07 16.99
CA ASP A 209 0.28 16.07 15.68
C ASP A 209 1.12 15.48 14.53
N LYS A 210 2.43 15.28 14.74
CA LYS A 210 3.33 14.63 13.77
C LYS A 210 3.46 13.14 14.03
N ARG A 211 2.78 12.62 15.06
CA ARG A 211 2.81 11.19 15.36
C ARG A 211 2.09 10.41 14.27
N ALA A 212 2.73 9.36 13.80
CA ALA A 212 2.27 8.56 12.68
C ALA A 212 2.62 7.09 12.87
N PHE A 213 1.82 6.23 12.26
CA PHE A 213 2.21 4.85 12.00
C PHE A 213 3.36 4.85 10.98
N THR A 214 4.37 4.05 11.28
CA THR A 214 5.59 3.89 10.46
C THR A 214 5.63 2.52 9.81
N GLY A 215 4.85 1.55 10.32
CA GLY A 215 4.66 0.28 9.66
C GLY A 215 3.83 -0.71 10.46
N SER A 216 3.44 -1.78 9.78
CA SER A 216 2.60 -2.86 10.28
C SER A 216 3.32 -4.19 10.03
N GLU A 217 3.50 -4.99 11.09
CA GLU A 217 4.06 -6.35 10.97
C GLU A 217 2.91 -7.37 10.95
N ILE A 218 2.78 -8.05 9.81
CA ILE A 218 1.73 -9.03 9.55
C ILE A 218 2.40 -10.39 9.42
N GLN A 219 1.96 -11.39 10.19
CA GLN A 219 2.56 -12.72 10.08
C GLN A 219 1.97 -13.50 8.92
N PHE A 220 2.80 -14.29 8.25
CA PHE A 220 2.33 -15.15 7.18
C PHE A 220 1.53 -16.37 7.69
N GLY A 221 1.66 -16.75 8.97
CA GLY A 221 1.13 -18.02 9.48
C GLY A 221 1.91 -19.22 8.89
N LYS A 222 1.28 -20.39 8.80
CA LYS A 222 1.95 -21.62 8.33
C LYS A 222 2.49 -21.53 6.90
N SER A 223 1.76 -20.87 6.02
CA SER A 223 2.13 -20.67 4.60
C SER A 223 1.25 -19.62 3.93
N GLY A 224 0.61 -18.75 4.72
CA GLY A 224 -0.36 -17.80 4.22
C GLY A 224 0.29 -16.71 3.39
N LYS A 225 -0.48 -16.13 2.48
CA LYS A 225 -0.05 -15.05 1.61
C LYS A 225 -0.51 -13.70 2.14
N ILE A 226 0.23 -12.67 1.74
CA ILE A 226 -0.10 -11.27 2.03
C ILE A 226 -0.09 -10.50 0.72
N TRP A 227 -1.18 -9.78 0.45
CA TRP A 227 -1.32 -8.89 -0.69
C TRP A 227 -1.28 -7.45 -0.23
N VAL A 228 -0.56 -6.60 -0.96
CA VAL A 228 -0.52 -5.16 -0.70
C VAL A 228 -0.93 -4.40 -1.95
N SER A 229 -1.87 -3.47 -1.81
CA SER A 229 -2.44 -2.67 -2.90
C SER A 229 -2.36 -1.19 -2.58
N LEU A 230 -2.31 -0.37 -3.64
CA LEU A 230 -2.34 1.08 -3.57
C LEU A 230 -3.63 1.60 -4.20
N LEU A 231 -4.48 2.25 -3.42
CA LEU A 231 -5.64 2.97 -3.92
C LEU A 231 -5.31 4.46 -3.93
N GLU A 232 -5.38 5.09 -5.09
CA GLU A 232 -5.10 6.52 -5.24
C GLU A 232 -6.29 7.29 -5.80
N GLY A 233 -6.46 8.50 -5.28
CA GLY A 233 -7.44 9.47 -5.76
C GLY A 233 -7.47 10.67 -4.84
N GLN A 234 -7.48 11.88 -5.38
CA GLN A 234 -7.60 13.08 -4.56
C GLN A 234 -8.91 13.03 -3.76
N GLY A 235 -8.83 13.15 -2.45
CA GLY A 235 -9.99 13.03 -1.56
C GLY A 235 -10.51 11.60 -1.40
N ILE A 236 -9.73 10.55 -1.67
CA ILE A 236 -10.11 9.16 -1.43
C ILE A 236 -10.30 8.84 0.07
N TRP A 237 -9.80 9.70 0.95
CA TRP A 237 -10.20 9.75 2.36
C TRP A 237 -10.16 11.19 2.86
N HIS A 238 -10.86 11.46 3.96
CA HIS A 238 -10.95 12.79 4.54
C HIS A 238 -11.05 12.72 6.06
N THR A 239 -10.61 13.77 6.74
CA THR A 239 -10.79 13.93 8.18
C THR A 239 -11.19 15.37 8.49
N LYS A 240 -12.07 15.53 9.47
CA LYS A 240 -12.50 16.84 9.96
C LYS A 240 -12.62 16.80 11.48
N VAL A 241 -11.93 17.71 12.15
CA VAL A 241 -12.13 17.94 13.58
C VAL A 241 -13.45 18.68 13.75
N LEU A 242 -14.34 18.12 14.58
CA LEU A 242 -15.61 18.75 14.92
C LEU A 242 -15.45 19.65 16.14
N GLU A 243 -15.99 20.86 16.05
CA GLU A 243 -16.01 21.81 17.16
C GLU A 243 -17.24 21.59 18.07
N LYS A 244 -17.12 21.95 19.35
CA LYS A 244 -18.23 21.78 20.32
C LYS A 244 -19.50 22.53 19.91
N ASN A 245 -19.36 23.67 19.23
CA ASN A 245 -20.48 24.49 18.73
C ASN A 245 -21.23 23.84 17.54
N GLN A 246 -20.70 22.77 16.95
CA GLN A 246 -21.30 22.03 15.83
C GLN A 246 -22.15 20.83 16.29
N LYS A 247 -22.21 20.55 17.59
CA LYS A 247 -22.98 19.42 18.14
C LYS A 247 -24.46 19.50 17.74
N GLY A 248 -25.00 18.39 17.22
CA GLY A 248 -26.42 18.24 16.88
C GLY A 248 -26.86 19.01 15.64
N ARG A 249 -25.92 19.45 14.79
CA ARG A 249 -26.22 20.19 13.55
C ARG A 249 -25.59 19.48 12.35
N PRO A 250 -26.18 19.57 11.16
CA PRO A 250 -25.50 19.18 9.93
C PRO A 250 -24.19 19.97 9.78
N VAL A 251 -23.08 19.26 9.57
CA VAL A 251 -21.76 19.87 9.37
C VAL A 251 -21.34 19.67 7.91
N PRO A 252 -21.17 20.75 7.12
CA PRO A 252 -20.62 20.61 5.78
C PRO A 252 -19.16 20.17 5.87
N LEU A 253 -18.84 19.05 5.22
CA LEU A 253 -17.46 18.53 5.20
C LEU A 253 -16.54 19.36 4.29
N GLY A 254 -17.09 20.03 3.28
CA GLY A 254 -16.29 20.68 2.23
C GLY A 254 -15.47 19.67 1.40
N TRP A 255 -15.75 18.38 1.59
CA TRP A 255 -15.13 17.28 0.89
C TRP A 255 -15.97 16.94 -0.35
N LYS A 256 -15.28 16.70 -1.47
CA LYS A 256 -15.90 16.28 -2.72
C LYS A 256 -15.66 14.80 -2.90
N MET A 257 -16.75 14.05 -3.02
CA MET A 257 -16.72 12.64 -3.35
C MET A 257 -15.93 12.40 -4.65
N PRO A 258 -14.83 11.60 -4.62
CA PRO A 258 -13.96 11.43 -5.77
C PRO A 258 -14.54 10.51 -6.84
N PHE A 259 -15.39 9.55 -6.45
CA PHE A 259 -16.11 8.65 -7.34
C PHE A 259 -17.38 8.14 -6.66
N PRO A 260 -18.41 7.73 -7.44
CA PRO A 260 -19.62 7.14 -6.88
C PRO A 260 -19.29 5.85 -6.12
N ALA A 261 -19.56 5.84 -4.82
CA ALA A 261 -19.44 4.68 -3.94
C ALA A 261 -20.30 4.88 -2.69
N TYR A 262 -20.45 3.82 -1.89
CA TYR A 262 -20.94 3.95 -0.52
C TYR A 262 -19.78 4.41 0.36
N TRP A 263 -19.89 5.65 0.85
CA TRP A 263 -18.89 6.24 1.72
C TRP A 263 -19.32 6.15 3.17
N ARG A 264 -18.45 5.57 4.01
CA ARG A 264 -18.64 5.47 5.45
C ARG A 264 -18.06 6.71 6.15
N VAL A 265 -18.69 7.11 7.25
CA VAL A 265 -18.16 8.13 8.15
C VAL A 265 -18.05 7.56 9.56
N ASP A 266 -16.86 7.64 10.12
CA ASP A 266 -16.60 7.28 11.52
C ASP A 266 -16.37 8.54 12.34
N PHE A 267 -17.03 8.62 13.49
CA PHE A 267 -16.88 9.70 14.45
C PHE A 267 -16.22 9.18 15.72
N THR A 268 -15.23 9.91 16.22
CA THR A 268 -14.75 9.72 17.59
C THR A 268 -15.31 10.82 18.48
N ASN A 269 -16.02 10.43 19.53
CA ASN A 269 -16.56 11.41 20.48
C ASN A 269 -15.53 11.80 21.56
N SER A 270 -15.92 12.70 22.47
CA SER A 270 -15.05 13.20 23.54
C SER A 270 -14.67 12.18 24.61
N PHE A 271 -15.25 10.98 24.56
CA PHE A 271 -14.94 9.84 25.44
C PHE A 271 -14.13 8.77 24.70
N ASP A 272 -13.60 9.09 23.51
CA ASP A 272 -12.87 8.16 22.64
C ASP A 272 -13.68 6.93 22.21
N LEU A 273 -15.01 7.04 22.21
CA LEU A 273 -15.89 6.03 21.61
C LEU A 273 -16.08 6.32 20.12
N PHE A 274 -16.15 5.24 19.34
CA PHE A 274 -16.38 5.26 17.92
C PHE A 274 -17.84 4.99 17.61
N ASP A 275 -18.36 5.69 16.60
CA ASP A 275 -19.70 5.50 16.07
C ASP A 275 -19.63 5.66 14.54
N SER A 276 -20.24 4.72 13.80
CA SER A 276 -20.20 4.69 12.33
C SER A 276 -21.57 5.00 11.76
N TRP A 277 -21.62 5.93 10.80
CA TRP A 277 -22.88 6.39 10.21
C TRP A 277 -22.77 6.35 8.68
N ASP A 278 -23.89 6.03 8.03
CA ASP A 278 -24.04 6.28 6.60
C ASP A 278 -24.01 7.78 6.33
N MET A 279 -23.21 8.17 5.33
CA MET A 279 -23.15 9.57 4.93
C MET A 279 -24.48 9.99 4.32
N LEU A 280 -25.08 11.06 4.85
CA LEU A 280 -26.21 11.72 4.21
C LEU A 280 -25.71 12.41 2.93
N LEU A 281 -25.87 11.75 1.79
CA LEU A 281 -25.58 12.33 0.49
C LEU A 281 -26.67 13.35 0.16
N GLN A 282 -26.29 14.62 0.04
CA GLN A 282 -27.18 15.61 -0.58
C GLN A 282 -27.26 15.31 -2.08
N ALA A 283 -28.47 15.03 -2.54
CA ALA A 283 -28.79 14.84 -3.96
C ALA A 283 -28.62 16.14 -4.76
#